data_AF-A0A183GLE3-F1
#
_entry.id   AF-A0A183GLE3-F1
#
_cell.length_a   1.000
_cell.length_b   1.000
_cell.length_c   1.000
_cell.angle_alpha   90.00
_cell.angle_beta   90.00
_cell.angle_gamma   90.00
#
_symmetry.space_group_name_H-M   'P 1'
#
loop_
_entity.id
_entity.type
_entity.pdbx_description
1 polymer ?
#
loop_
_entity_poly.entity_id
_entity_poly.type
_entity_poly.pdbx_seq_one_letter_code
_entity_poly.pdbx_strand_id
1 'polypeptide(L)'
;MEIHWVTNDIVSLVADVLQVILFIGLYAFARFLTNDRLDAHHKAQARGDVSILFGCCAVLFVKLILQSVEVEYQRKDGFVTMSDAVIATVCYVAVQASQWLQYLSVRRILAMSDRDCRATKRFLPLVAAGGLLMAWIHFGITFFDTSLIKYQLTDETFNFSQTTLICMIFTQTIFPADYLFAFTVSGCYLEILQRFFLHPC
;
A
#
# COMPACT_ATOMS: atom_id res chain seq x y z
N MET A 1 8.62 -12.02 26.32
CA MET A 1 9.09 -11.40 25.07
C MET A 1 8.42 -12.07 23.87
N GLU A 2 8.49 -13.39 23.72
CA GLU A 2 7.80 -14.17 22.66
C GLU A 2 6.29 -13.88 22.50
N ILE A 3 5.54 -13.74 23.60
CA ILE A 3 4.08 -13.49 23.56
C ILE A 3 3.72 -12.16 22.87
N HIS A 4 4.58 -11.13 23.00
CA HIS A 4 4.34 -9.82 22.37
C HIS A 4 4.58 -9.85 20.85
N TRP A 5 5.57 -10.60 20.39
CA TRP A 5 5.88 -10.74 18.96
C TRP A 5 4.75 -11.45 18.22
N VAL A 6 4.29 -12.58 18.76
CA VAL A 6 3.17 -13.35 18.19
C VAL A 6 1.88 -12.53 18.13
N THR A 7 1.62 -11.70 19.15
CA THR A 7 0.43 -10.83 19.15
C THR A 7 0.52 -9.78 18.04
N ASN A 8 1.70 -9.19 17.83
CA ASN A 8 1.91 -8.19 16.77
C ASN A 8 1.74 -8.79 15.37
N ASP A 9 2.29 -9.99 15.14
CA ASP A 9 2.23 -10.66 13.84
C ASP A 9 0.80 -11.06 13.48
N ILE A 10 0.02 -11.55 14.45
CA ILE A 10 -1.39 -11.86 14.26
C ILE A 10 -2.20 -10.58 13.99
N VAL A 11 -1.93 -9.49 14.72
CA VAL A 11 -2.61 -8.21 14.51
C VAL A 11 -2.32 -7.68 13.10
N SER A 12 -1.07 -7.73 12.63
CA SER A 12 -0.71 -7.35 11.27
C SER A 12 -1.46 -8.19 10.25
N LEU A 13 -1.45 -9.52 10.42
CA LEU A 13 -2.14 -10.43 9.51
C LEU A 13 -3.65 -10.13 9.42
N VAL A 14 -4.31 -9.91 10.56
CA VAL A 14 -5.73 -9.55 10.58
C VAL A 14 -5.96 -8.19 9.91
N ALA A 15 -5.12 -7.20 10.18
CA ALA A 15 -5.22 -5.88 9.56
C ALA A 15 -5.08 -5.96 8.03
N ASP A 16 -4.09 -6.69 7.53
CA ASP A 16 -3.82 -6.86 6.10
C ASP A 16 -4.96 -7.60 5.39
N VAL A 17 -5.51 -8.65 6.02
CA VAL A 17 -6.67 -9.37 5.47
C VAL A 17 -7.91 -8.47 5.42
N LEU A 18 -8.19 -7.71 6.48
CA LEU A 18 -9.30 -6.76 6.49
C LEU A 18 -9.12 -5.66 5.43
N GLN A 19 -7.89 -5.20 5.23
CA GLN A 19 -7.53 -4.22 4.21
C GLN A 19 -7.79 -4.78 2.79
N VAL A 20 -7.41 -6.02 2.52
CA VAL A 20 -7.71 -6.69 1.24
C VAL A 20 -9.23 -6.77 1.04
N ILE A 21 -9.99 -7.21 2.04
CA ILE A 21 -11.45 -7.33 1.95
C ILE A 21 -12.09 -5.97 1.66
N LEU A 22 -11.65 -4.91 2.35
CA LEU A 22 -12.10 -3.54 2.12
C LEU A 22 -11.86 -3.11 0.68
N PHE A 23 -10.65 -3.33 0.14
CA PHE A 23 -10.34 -2.93 -1.22
C PHE A 23 -10.99 -3.81 -2.29
N ILE A 24 -11.31 -5.08 -2.01
CA ILE A 24 -12.17 -5.89 -2.87
C ILE A 24 -13.56 -5.26 -2.95
N GLY A 25 -14.13 -4.85 -1.82
CA GLY A 25 -15.44 -4.17 -1.77
C GLY A 25 -15.44 -2.85 -2.53
N LEU A 26 -14.40 -2.03 -2.34
CA LEU A 26 -14.23 -0.77 -3.07
C LEU A 26 -14.02 -0.99 -4.56
N TYR A 27 -13.27 -2.02 -4.96
CA TYR A 27 -13.08 -2.36 -6.35
C TYR A 27 -14.38 -2.83 -7.00
N ALA A 28 -15.15 -3.67 -6.31
CA ALA A 28 -16.46 -4.12 -6.76
C ALA A 28 -17.41 -2.92 -6.95
N PHE A 29 -17.47 -2.00 -5.98
CA PHE A 29 -18.19 -0.74 -6.11
C PHE A 29 -17.72 0.09 -7.30
N ALA A 30 -16.41 0.30 -7.43
CA ALA A 30 -15.82 1.09 -8.50
C ALA A 30 -16.13 0.50 -9.89
N ARG A 31 -16.38 -0.82 -9.97
CA ARG A 31 -16.78 -1.46 -11.23
C ARG A 31 -18.17 -1.07 -11.73
N PHE A 32 -19.07 -0.64 -10.85
CA PHE A 32 -20.42 -0.20 -11.20
C PHE A 32 -20.49 1.24 -11.71
N LEU A 33 -19.41 2.03 -11.55
CA LEU A 33 -19.36 3.41 -12.01
C LEU A 33 -19.33 3.50 -13.53
N THR A 34 -20.14 4.41 -14.08
CA THR A 34 -20.17 4.71 -15.51
C THR A 34 -18.94 5.53 -15.93
N ASN A 35 -18.33 5.16 -17.06
CA ASN A 35 -17.14 5.84 -17.61
C ASN A 35 -17.49 7.05 -18.51
N ASP A 36 -18.71 7.58 -18.41
CA ASP A 36 -19.17 8.66 -19.27
C ASP A 36 -18.59 10.02 -18.86
N ARG A 37 -17.44 10.31 -19.49
CA ARG A 37 -16.76 11.58 -19.78
C ARG A 37 -16.84 12.69 -18.73
N LEU A 38 -15.77 12.79 -17.93
CA LEU A 38 -15.33 14.06 -17.34
C LEU A 38 -14.29 14.78 -18.23
N ASP A 39 -14.23 16.09 -18.03
CA ASP A 39 -13.49 17.12 -18.76
C ASP A 39 -12.02 16.77 -19.07
N ALA A 40 -11.53 17.19 -20.24
CA ALA A 40 -10.23 16.79 -20.80
C ALA A 40 -9.04 17.18 -19.91
N HIS A 41 -9.15 18.28 -19.17
CA HIS A 41 -8.11 18.77 -18.26
C HIS A 41 -7.96 17.92 -16.99
N HIS A 42 -9.07 17.64 -16.30
CA HIS A 42 -9.08 16.73 -15.14
C HIS A 42 -8.64 15.32 -15.51
N LYS A 43 -8.99 14.89 -16.72
CA LYS A 43 -8.55 13.61 -17.29
C LYS A 43 -7.04 13.54 -17.51
N ALA A 44 -6.37 14.66 -17.82
CA ALA A 44 -4.93 14.69 -18.05
C ALA A 44 -4.13 14.59 -16.74
N GLN A 45 -4.54 15.34 -15.71
CA GLN A 45 -3.91 15.28 -14.38
C GLN A 45 -4.11 13.91 -13.72
N ALA A 46 -5.35 13.41 -13.68
CA ALA A 46 -5.65 12.10 -13.12
C ALA A 46 -4.94 10.95 -13.88
N ARG A 47 -4.61 11.12 -15.17
CA ARG A 47 -3.81 10.14 -15.93
C ARG A 47 -2.36 10.08 -15.48
N GLY A 48 -1.77 11.21 -15.08
CA GLY A 48 -0.41 11.27 -14.53
C GLY A 48 -0.31 10.45 -13.25
N ASP A 49 -1.18 10.74 -12.28
CA ASP A 49 -1.19 10.05 -10.98
C ASP A 49 -1.52 8.55 -11.12
N VAL A 50 -2.47 8.19 -11.98
CA VAL A 50 -2.78 6.79 -12.29
C VAL A 50 -1.58 6.07 -12.93
N SER A 51 -0.81 6.73 -13.79
CA SER A 51 0.40 6.14 -14.39
C SER A 51 1.50 5.94 -13.34
N ILE A 52 1.66 6.90 -12.42
CA ILE A 52 2.62 6.79 -11.31
C ILE A 52 2.23 5.62 -10.41
N LEU A 53 0.95 5.52 -9.99
CA LEU A 53 0.45 4.42 -9.17
C LEU A 53 0.67 3.05 -9.82
N PHE A 54 0.42 2.94 -11.13
CA PHE A 54 0.69 1.70 -11.86
C PHE A 54 2.19 1.34 -11.83
N GLY A 55 3.06 2.32 -12.10
CA GLY A 55 4.51 2.14 -12.03
C GLY A 55 4.97 1.69 -10.64
N CYS A 56 4.44 2.32 -9.60
CA CYS A 56 4.67 1.92 -8.21
C CYS A 56 4.22 0.48 -7.95
N CYS A 57 3.00 0.08 -8.32
CA CYS A 57 2.52 -1.31 -8.14
C CYS A 57 3.42 -2.34 -8.81
N ALA A 58 3.95 -2.02 -10.01
CA ALA A 58 4.89 -2.90 -10.71
C ALA A 58 6.24 -3.02 -9.98
N VAL A 59 6.81 -1.91 -9.52
CA VAL A 59 8.06 -1.90 -8.75
C VAL A 59 7.88 -2.58 -7.39
N LEU A 60 6.74 -2.38 -6.73
CA LEU A 60 6.41 -3.02 -5.45
C LEU A 60 6.17 -4.53 -5.61
N PHE A 61 5.84 -5.02 -6.81
CA PHE A 61 5.85 -6.45 -7.08
C PHE A 61 7.27 -7.02 -7.01
N VAL A 62 8.29 -6.27 -7.46
CA VAL A 62 9.70 -6.64 -7.27
C VAL A 62 10.06 -6.59 -5.79
N LYS A 63 9.56 -5.59 -5.04
CA LYS A 63 9.73 -5.52 -3.58
C LYS A 63 9.22 -6.79 -2.89
N LEU A 64 8.02 -7.27 -3.25
CA LEU A 64 7.45 -8.50 -2.71
C LEU A 64 8.40 -9.70 -2.90
N ILE A 65 8.98 -9.85 -4.09
CA ILE A 65 9.92 -10.94 -4.37
C ILE A 65 11.17 -10.81 -3.50
N LEU A 66 11.75 -9.61 -3.40
CA LEU A 66 12.93 -9.37 -2.58
C LEU A 66 12.66 -9.60 -1.09
N GLN A 67 11.53 -9.11 -0.56
CA GLN A 67 11.13 -9.34 0.84
C GLN A 67 10.90 -10.83 1.14
N SER A 68 10.32 -11.58 0.20
CA SER A 68 10.14 -13.03 0.35
C SER A 68 11.48 -13.77 0.40
N VAL A 69 12.43 -13.35 -0.44
CA VAL A 69 13.80 -13.91 -0.46
C VAL A 69 14.58 -13.53 0.81
N GLU A 70 14.47 -12.28 1.25
CA GLU A 70 15.08 -11.78 2.49
C GLU A 70 14.63 -12.56 3.71
N VAL A 71 13.32 -12.78 3.87
CA VAL A 71 12.75 -13.55 4.98
C VAL A 71 13.25 -15.00 4.97
N GLU A 72 13.38 -15.63 3.80
CA GLU A 72 13.92 -16.99 3.70
C GLU A 72 15.40 -17.07 4.10
N TYR A 73 16.20 -16.04 3.79
CA TYR A 73 17.59 -15.98 4.25
C TYR A 73 17.69 -15.72 5.75
N GLN A 74 16.88 -14.80 6.29
CA GLN A 74 16.80 -14.56 7.73
C GLN A 74 16.35 -15.82 8.50
N ARG A 75 15.45 -16.63 7.91
CA ARG A 75 15.04 -17.93 8.45
C ARG A 75 16.20 -18.93 8.48
N LYS A 76 16.98 -19.02 7.39
CA LYS A 76 18.14 -19.92 7.31
C LYS A 76 19.24 -19.56 8.30
N ASP A 77 19.43 -18.27 8.53
CA ASP A 77 20.39 -17.74 9.50
C ASP A 77 19.88 -17.84 10.95
N GLY A 78 18.65 -18.31 11.17
CA GLY A 78 18.07 -18.54 12.49
C GLY A 78 17.51 -17.30 13.18
N PHE A 79 17.36 -16.18 12.46
CA PHE A 79 16.78 -14.94 12.99
C PHE A 79 15.25 -14.97 13.07
N VAL A 80 14.60 -15.71 12.17
CA VAL A 80 13.14 -15.78 12.04
C VAL A 80 12.70 -17.23 12.07
N THR A 81 11.64 -17.53 12.82
CA THR A 81 11.08 -18.88 12.85
C THR A 81 10.28 -19.19 11.58
N MET A 82 10.01 -20.46 11.31
CA MET A 82 9.22 -20.84 10.12
C MET A 82 7.79 -20.26 10.17
N SER A 83 7.16 -20.19 11.35
CA SER A 83 5.82 -19.61 11.49
C SER A 83 5.81 -18.14 11.12
N ASP A 84 6.80 -17.39 11.63
CA ASP A 84 6.85 -15.94 11.45
C ASP A 84 7.18 -15.60 9.99
N ALA A 85 8.06 -16.39 9.37
CA ALA A 85 8.37 -16.27 7.94
C ALA A 85 7.14 -16.49 7.05
N VAL A 86 6.29 -17.47 7.38
CA VAL A 86 5.03 -17.72 6.66
C VAL A 86 4.06 -16.57 6.84
N ILE A 87 3.87 -16.09 8.08
CA ILE A 87 2.96 -14.96 8.37
C ILE A 87 3.43 -13.71 7.63
N ALA A 88 4.71 -13.36 7.73
CA ALA A 88 5.30 -12.21 7.04
C ALA A 88 5.08 -12.29 5.52
N THR A 89 5.31 -13.46 4.91
CA THR A 89 5.10 -13.65 3.47
C THR A 89 3.63 -13.45 3.08
N VAL A 90 2.69 -13.95 3.88
CA VAL A 90 1.26 -13.75 3.65
C VAL A 90 0.89 -12.27 3.76
N CYS A 91 1.41 -11.56 4.76
CA CYS A 91 1.22 -10.12 4.92
C CYS A 91 1.75 -9.35 3.70
N TYR A 92 2.96 -9.65 3.22
CA TYR A 92 3.52 -8.99 2.03
C TYR A 92 2.65 -9.20 0.79
N VAL A 93 2.14 -10.42 0.58
CA VAL A 93 1.22 -10.71 -0.53
C VAL A 93 -0.09 -9.94 -0.37
N ALA A 94 -0.64 -9.85 0.85
CA ALA A 94 -1.87 -9.14 1.14
C ALA A 94 -1.73 -7.62 0.94
N VAL A 95 -0.60 -7.02 1.36
CA VAL A 95 -0.27 -5.62 1.10
C VAL A 95 -0.17 -5.37 -0.40
N GLN A 96 0.56 -6.20 -1.14
CA GLN A 96 0.70 -6.06 -2.59
C GLN A 96 -0.65 -6.19 -3.31
N ALA A 97 -1.49 -7.15 -2.91
CA ALA A 97 -2.84 -7.31 -3.45
C ALA A 97 -3.71 -6.07 -3.17
N SER A 98 -3.62 -5.53 -1.95
CA SER A 98 -4.31 -4.30 -1.56
C SER A 98 -3.90 -3.11 -2.40
N GLN A 99 -2.60 -2.93 -2.67
CA GLN A 99 -2.09 -1.85 -3.51
C GLN A 99 -2.63 -1.93 -4.94
N TRP A 100 -2.68 -3.13 -5.53
CA TRP A 100 -3.28 -3.34 -6.86
C TRP A 100 -4.78 -3.03 -6.87
N LEU A 101 -5.52 -3.53 -5.89
CA LEU A 101 -6.96 -3.27 -5.79
C LEU A 101 -7.25 -1.77 -5.57
N GLN A 102 -6.43 -1.11 -4.77
CA GLN A 102 -6.51 0.32 -4.53
C GLN A 102 -6.23 1.12 -5.81
N TYR A 103 -5.16 0.81 -6.54
CA TYR A 103 -4.88 1.39 -7.86
C TYR A 103 -6.07 1.23 -8.81
N LEU A 104 -6.60 0.00 -8.94
CA LEU A 104 -7.72 -0.30 -9.84
C LEU A 104 -9.00 0.44 -9.45
N SER A 105 -9.23 0.62 -8.15
CA SER A 105 -10.38 1.35 -7.61
C SER A 105 -10.24 2.85 -7.86
N VAL A 106 -9.12 3.45 -7.44
CA VAL A 106 -8.83 4.88 -7.56
C VAL A 106 -8.86 5.33 -9.03
N ARG A 107 -8.29 4.54 -9.95
CA ARG A 107 -8.34 4.81 -11.39
C ARG A 107 -9.76 5.04 -11.91
N ARG A 108 -10.73 4.27 -11.42
CA ARG A 108 -12.14 4.39 -11.83
C ARG A 108 -12.85 5.53 -11.09
N ILE A 109 -12.58 5.66 -9.79
CA ILE A 109 -13.21 6.70 -8.95
C ILE A 109 -12.80 8.10 -9.41
N LEU A 110 -11.54 8.33 -9.78
CA LEU A 110 -11.08 9.61 -10.32
C LEU A 110 -11.73 9.98 -11.65
N ALA A 111 -12.17 8.99 -12.42
CA ALA A 111 -12.83 9.14 -13.71
C ALA A 111 -14.37 9.22 -13.61
N MET A 112 -14.91 9.26 -12.39
CA MET A 112 -16.36 9.30 -12.11
C MET A 112 -17.03 10.55 -12.68
N SER A 113 -18.25 10.40 -13.22
CA SER A 113 -19.08 11.50 -13.72
C SER A 113 -19.68 12.37 -12.60
N ASP A 114 -20.10 13.60 -12.89
CA ASP A 114 -20.77 14.47 -11.91
C ASP A 114 -22.08 13.88 -11.36
N ARG A 115 -22.79 13.08 -12.19
CA ARG A 115 -24.01 12.39 -11.79
C ARG A 115 -23.71 11.34 -10.72
N ASP A 116 -22.68 10.52 -10.94
CA ASP A 116 -22.26 9.49 -9.99
C ASP A 116 -21.66 10.12 -8.73
N CYS A 117 -20.99 11.26 -8.87
CA CYS A 117 -20.49 12.07 -7.76
C CYS A 117 -21.66 12.51 -6.85
N ARG A 118 -22.71 13.10 -7.41
CA ARG A 118 -23.93 13.45 -6.66
C ARG A 118 -24.58 12.25 -5.97
N ALA A 119 -24.69 11.12 -6.68
CA ALA A 119 -25.30 9.90 -6.15
C ALA A 119 -24.52 9.32 -4.96
N THR A 120 -23.21 9.56 -4.90
CA THR A 120 -22.31 8.97 -3.90
C THR A 120 -21.88 9.94 -2.81
N LYS A 121 -22.43 11.16 -2.78
CA LYS A 121 -22.07 12.26 -1.87
C LYS A 121 -22.09 11.94 -0.37
N ARG A 122 -22.88 10.94 0.05
CA ARG A 122 -22.92 10.50 1.47
C ARG A 122 -21.88 9.44 1.82
N PHE A 123 -21.35 8.73 0.81
CA PHE A 123 -20.50 7.56 0.99
C PHE A 123 -19.05 7.84 0.59
N LEU A 124 -18.85 8.38 -0.61
CA LEU A 124 -17.52 8.51 -1.20
C LEU A 124 -16.59 9.47 -0.44
N PRO A 125 -17.07 10.58 0.15
CA PRO A 125 -16.21 11.41 1.00
C PRO A 125 -15.70 10.68 2.24
N LEU A 126 -16.53 9.83 2.85
CA LEU A 126 -16.12 9.03 4.01
C LEU A 126 -15.09 7.98 3.63
N VAL A 127 -15.29 7.32 2.49
CA VAL A 127 -14.30 6.38 1.92
C VAL A 127 -12.99 7.10 1.57
N ALA A 128 -13.06 8.28 0.96
CA ALA A 128 -11.87 9.04 0.59
C ALA A 128 -11.10 9.55 1.83
N ALA A 129 -11.79 9.99 2.88
CA ALA A 129 -11.16 10.34 4.15
C ALA A 129 -10.49 9.13 4.81
N GLY A 130 -11.15 7.96 4.81
CA GLY A 130 -10.57 6.71 5.28
C GLY A 130 -9.36 6.28 4.45
N GLY A 131 -9.46 6.36 3.12
CA GLY A 131 -8.36 6.05 2.20
C GLY A 131 -7.16 6.98 2.37
N LEU A 132 -7.41 8.26 2.62
CA LEU A 132 -6.38 9.24 2.96
C LEU A 132 -5.67 8.87 4.27
N LEU A 133 -6.42 8.57 5.33
CA LEU A 133 -5.84 8.16 6.61
C LEU A 133 -5.01 6.88 6.45
N MET A 134 -5.52 5.89 5.72
CA MET A 134 -4.78 4.66 5.42
C MET A 134 -3.49 4.92 4.65
N ALA A 135 -3.48 5.82 3.67
CA ALA A 135 -2.27 6.19 2.94
C ALA A 135 -1.21 6.82 3.84
N TRP A 136 -1.63 7.63 4.82
CA TRP A 136 -0.74 8.19 5.83
C TRP A 136 -0.20 7.14 6.81
N ILE A 137 -1.05 6.20 7.25
CA ILE A 137 -0.62 5.07 8.07
C ILE A 137 0.41 4.23 7.31
N HIS A 138 0.15 3.93 6.03
CA HIS A 138 1.06 3.19 5.16
C HIS A 138 2.42 3.89 5.03
N PHE A 139 2.42 5.21 4.84
CA PHE A 139 3.64 6.02 4.85
C PHE A 139 4.41 5.88 6.17
N GLY A 140 3.70 5.96 7.31
CA GLY A 140 4.28 5.81 8.65
C GLY A 140 4.90 4.43 8.88
N ILE A 141 4.20 3.36 8.52
CA ILE A 141 4.71 1.98 8.63
C ILE A 141 5.97 1.80 7.77
N THR A 142 5.94 2.27 6.52
CA THR A 142 7.10 2.25 5.61
C THR A 142 8.31 2.98 6.22
N PHE A 143 8.06 4.10 6.91
CA PHE A 143 9.08 4.86 7.63
C PHE A 143 9.69 4.08 8.79
N PHE A 144 8.88 3.41 9.60
CA PHE A 144 9.38 2.57 10.68
C PHE A 144 10.16 1.37 10.16
N ASP A 145 9.67 0.67 9.12
CA ASP A 145 10.37 -0.48 8.52
C ASP A 145 11.74 -0.09 7.99
N THR A 146 11.82 0.98 7.20
CA THR A 146 13.11 1.43 6.65
C THR A 146 14.08 1.88 7.75
N SER A 147 13.57 2.52 8.81
CA SER A 147 14.37 2.93 9.97
C SER A 147 14.88 1.72 10.76
N LEU A 148 14.05 0.69 10.92
CA LEU A 148 14.42 -0.55 11.61
C LEU A 148 15.53 -1.29 10.86
N ILE A 149 15.39 -1.46 9.54
CA ILE A 149 16.41 -2.14 8.75
C ILE A 149 17.71 -1.31 8.77
N LYS A 150 17.63 0.03 8.72
CA LYS A 150 18.82 0.89 8.84
C LYS A 150 19.52 0.72 10.18
N TYR A 151 18.76 0.63 11.27
CA TYR A 151 19.31 0.35 12.60
C TYR A 151 20.00 -1.02 12.63
N GLN A 152 19.35 -2.06 12.13
CA GLN A 152 19.89 -3.42 12.04
C GLN A 152 21.17 -3.52 11.20
N LEU A 153 21.30 -2.71 10.13
CA LEU A 153 22.51 -2.67 9.30
C LEU A 153 23.68 -1.91 9.95
N THR A 154 23.41 -1.04 10.93
CA THR A 154 24.45 -0.19 11.56
C THR A 154 24.99 -0.83 12.85
N ASP A 155 24.26 -1.76 13.44
CA ASP A 155 24.61 -2.39 14.69
C ASP A 155 25.40 -3.69 14.46
N GLU A 156 26.70 -3.65 14.79
CA GLU A 156 27.62 -4.79 14.63
C GLU A 156 27.27 -6.00 15.52
N THR A 157 26.34 -5.86 16.47
CA THR A 157 25.87 -6.98 17.30
C THR A 157 24.92 -7.92 16.55
N PHE A 158 24.33 -7.46 15.44
CA PHE A 158 23.52 -8.31 14.57
C PHE A 158 24.41 -9.08 13.59
N ASN A 159 24.68 -10.35 13.91
CA ASN A 159 25.54 -11.25 13.14
C ASN A 159 24.88 -11.81 11.86
N PHE A 160 24.35 -10.94 10.99
CA PHE A 160 23.75 -11.38 9.72
C PHE A 160 24.81 -12.02 8.80
N SER A 161 24.40 -13.03 8.02
CA SER A 161 25.26 -13.51 6.93
C SER A 161 25.42 -12.43 5.86
N GLN A 162 26.52 -12.48 5.10
CA GLN A 162 26.75 -11.55 3.98
C GLN A 162 25.60 -11.57 2.97
N THR A 163 25.00 -12.74 2.73
CA THR A 163 23.87 -12.89 1.80
C THR A 163 22.63 -12.18 2.32
N THR A 164 22.31 -12.35 3.61
CA THR A 164 21.17 -11.67 4.26
C THR A 164 21.36 -10.16 4.24
N LEU A 165 22.57 -9.68 4.57
CA LEU A 165 22.89 -8.25 4.56
C LEU A 165 22.70 -7.62 3.17
N ILE A 166 23.20 -8.28 2.12
CA ILE A 166 23.05 -7.81 0.74
C ILE A 166 21.57 -7.76 0.35
N CYS A 167 20.78 -8.78 0.70
CA CYS A 167 19.35 -8.80 0.42
C CYS A 167 18.63 -7.63 1.12
N MET A 168 18.88 -7.41 2.41
CA MET A 168 18.31 -6.29 3.17
C MET A 168 18.63 -4.93 2.53
N ILE A 169 19.87 -4.72 2.09
CA ILE A 169 20.28 -3.48 1.40
C ILE A 169 19.53 -3.32 0.07
N PHE A 170 19.42 -4.37 -0.73
CA PHE A 170 18.69 -4.31 -2.00
C PHE A 170 17.20 -4.03 -1.78
N THR A 171 16.55 -4.69 -0.82
CA THR A 171 15.15 -4.43 -0.49
C THR A 171 14.95 -2.97 -0.10
N GLN A 172 15.84 -2.38 0.70
CA GLN A 172 15.81 -0.97 1.10
C GLN A 172 15.75 -0.01 -0.09
N THR A 173 16.47 -0.30 -1.17
CA THR A 173 16.50 0.57 -2.36
C THR A 173 15.15 0.70 -3.06
N ILE A 174 14.21 -0.22 -2.81
CA ILE A 174 12.87 -0.22 -3.42
C ILE A 174 11.82 0.50 -2.57
N PHE A 175 12.05 0.71 -1.27
CA PHE A 175 11.10 1.43 -0.39
C PHE A 175 10.73 2.86 -0.84
N PRO A 176 11.59 3.62 -1.55
CA PRO A 176 11.17 4.87 -2.21
C PRO A 176 9.91 4.74 -3.08
N ALA A 177 9.70 3.59 -3.75
CA ALA A 177 8.49 3.34 -4.54
C ALA A 177 7.23 3.23 -3.67
N ASP A 178 7.37 2.76 -2.44
CA ASP A 178 6.28 2.59 -1.47
C ASP A 178 5.86 3.95 -0.89
N TYR A 179 6.83 4.80 -0.58
CA TYR A 179 6.58 6.20 -0.23
C TYR A 179 5.88 6.95 -1.36
N LEU A 180 6.36 6.77 -2.59
CA LEU A 180 5.75 7.39 -3.75
C LEU A 180 4.31 6.91 -3.96
N PHE A 181 4.05 5.61 -3.79
CA PHE A 181 2.70 5.05 -3.87
C PHE A 181 1.77 5.69 -2.82
N ALA A 182 2.18 5.68 -1.56
CA ALA A 182 1.42 6.26 -0.44
C ALA A 182 1.15 7.75 -0.64
N PHE A 183 2.15 8.49 -1.09
CA PHE A 183 2.01 9.91 -1.39
C PHE A 183 1.03 10.17 -2.54
N THR A 184 1.17 9.46 -3.66
CA THR A 184 0.31 9.65 -4.83
C THR A 184 -1.13 9.24 -4.53
N VAL A 185 -1.35 8.14 -3.82
CA VAL A 185 -2.71 7.69 -3.49
C VAL A 185 -3.39 8.61 -2.47
N SER A 186 -2.62 9.15 -1.52
CA SER A 186 -3.05 10.22 -0.62
C SER A 186 -3.53 11.45 -1.41
N GLY A 187 -2.73 11.89 -2.40
CA GLY A 187 -3.11 12.97 -3.32
C GLY A 187 -4.40 12.68 -4.08
N CYS A 188 -4.57 11.47 -4.59
CA CYS A 188 -5.79 11.05 -5.28
C CYS A 188 -7.04 11.13 -4.39
N TYR A 189 -6.94 10.68 -3.13
CA TYR A 189 -8.06 10.79 -2.18
C TYR A 189 -8.35 12.24 -1.79
N LEU A 190 -7.32 13.07 -1.62
CA LEU A 190 -7.49 14.51 -1.40
C LEU A 190 -8.21 15.18 -2.57
N GLU A 191 -7.86 14.85 -3.80
CA GLU A 191 -8.54 15.38 -4.99
C GLU A 191 -10.04 15.00 -4.97
N ILE A 192 -10.36 13.75 -4.63
CA ILE A 192 -11.76 13.30 -4.48
C ILE A 192 -12.47 14.14 -3.41
N LEU A 193 -11.86 14.33 -2.23
CA LEU A 193 -12.44 15.15 -1.17
C LEU A 193 -12.64 16.61 -1.59
N GLN A 194 -11.65 17.19 -2.28
CA GLN A 194 -11.74 18.55 -2.82
C GLN A 194 -12.92 18.70 -3.78
N ARG A 195 -13.17 17.72 -4.65
CA ARG A 195 -14.35 17.71 -5.52
C ARG A 195 -15.66 17.78 -4.72
N PHE A 196 -15.76 17.11 -3.57
CA PHE A 196 -17.00 17.16 -2.76
C PHE A 196 -17.14 18.40 -1.89
N PHE A 197 -16.03 18.98 -1.40
CA PHE A 197 -16.06 20.11 -0.47
C PHE A 197 -15.99 21.49 -1.14
N LEU A 198 -15.25 21.63 -2.25
CA LEU A 198 -15.00 22.92 -2.90
C LEU A 198 -15.88 23.16 -4.13
N HIS A 199 -16.21 22.10 -4.88
CA HIS A 199 -17.08 22.17 -6.05
C HIS A 199 -18.27 21.23 -5.86
N PRO A 200 -19.28 21.58 -5.04
CA PRO A 200 -20.38 20.68 -4.73
C PRO A 200 -21.05 20.24 -6.02
N CYS A 201 -20.77 19.01 -6.43
CA CYS A 201 -21.53 18.30 -7.44
C CYS A 201 -23.00 18.26 -7.02
#